data_AF-A0A4Q3LRV6-F1
#
_entry.id   AF-A0A4Q3LRV6-F1
#
_cell.length_a   1.000
_cell.length_b   1.000
_cell.length_c   1.000
_cell.angle_alpha   90.00
_cell.angle_beta   90.00
_cell.angle_gamma   90.00
#
_symmetry.space_group_name_H-M   'P 1'
#
loop_
_entity.id
_entity.type
_entity.pdbx_description
1 polymer ?
#
loop_
_entity_poly.entity_id
_entity_poly.type
_entity_poly.pdbx_seq_one_letter_code
_entity_poly.pdbx_strand_id
1 'polypeptide(L)'
;HVPYKGTALAIPDLVTGQVHVLFDSLPTGMPHVKSGRLRALAVTSAKRSALAPELPTLAESGLPGFSSVTWFGVYLPAGAPPALVERVHKAFTKAMQSPEVIDSLAKLGVEPAAPSTPAQFNAMVQADSARWANVIKQHKITLE
;
A
#
# COMPACT_ATOMS: atom_id res chain seq x y z
N HIS A 1 17.43 1.42 9.79
CA HIS A 1 16.23 0.60 9.57
C HIS A 1 16.44 -0.72 10.31
N VAL A 2 15.42 -1.23 11.02
CA VAL A 2 15.48 -2.55 11.67
C VAL A 2 14.56 -3.48 10.86
N PRO A 3 15.11 -4.38 10.02
CA PRO A 3 14.30 -5.23 9.14
C PRO A 3 13.60 -6.35 9.92
N TYR A 4 12.32 -6.58 9.62
CA TYR A 4 11.57 -7.74 10.06
C TYR A 4 11.04 -8.50 8.84
N LYS A 5 10.82 -9.81 8.98
CA LYS A 5 10.19 -10.65 7.94
C LYS A 5 8.66 -10.44 7.85
N GLY A 6 8.18 -9.23 8.15
CA GLY A 6 6.77 -8.86 8.20
C GLY A 6 6.41 -8.08 9.47
N THR A 7 5.40 -7.21 9.37
CA THR A 7 5.00 -6.30 10.46
C THR A 7 4.44 -7.04 11.67
N ALA A 8 3.80 -8.19 11.47
CA ALA A 8 3.33 -9.05 12.56
C ALA A 8 4.46 -9.47 13.53
N LEU A 9 5.71 -9.59 13.04
CA LEU A 9 6.87 -9.88 13.88
C LEU A 9 7.45 -8.64 14.56
N ALA A 10 7.18 -7.44 14.03
CA ALA A 10 7.69 -6.18 14.57
C ALA A 10 6.78 -5.59 15.68
N ILE A 11 5.49 -5.94 15.69
CA ILE A 11 4.52 -5.39 16.64
C ILE A 11 4.89 -5.69 18.11
N PRO A 12 5.29 -6.92 18.51
CA PRO A 12 5.70 -7.18 19.89
C PRO A 12 6.88 -6.30 20.33
N ASP A 13 7.85 -6.10 19.46
CA ASP A 13 9.04 -5.27 19.72
C ASP A 13 8.68 -3.78 19.77
N LEU A 14 7.70 -3.34 18.99
CA LEU A 14 7.16 -1.98 19.09
C LEU A 14 6.41 -1.76 20.40
N VAL A 15 5.58 -2.72 20.82
CA VAL A 15 4.79 -2.65 22.07
C VAL A 15 5.71 -2.64 23.29
N THR A 16 6.81 -3.39 23.25
CA THR A 16 7.79 -3.47 24.34
C THR A 16 8.85 -2.37 24.29
N GLY A 17 8.87 -1.54 23.25
CA GLY A 17 9.80 -0.43 23.08
C GLY A 17 11.19 -0.81 22.55
N GLN A 18 11.38 -2.05 22.08
CA GLN A 18 12.61 -2.48 21.40
C GLN A 18 12.79 -1.76 20.05
N VAL A 19 11.68 -1.44 19.38
CA VAL A 19 11.64 -0.47 18.29
C VAL A 19 10.66 0.64 18.62
N HIS A 20 10.93 1.85 18.13
CA HIS A 20 10.17 3.04 18.52
C HIS A 20 9.10 3.44 17.50
N VAL A 21 9.29 3.07 16.23
CA VAL A 21 8.42 3.45 15.12
C VAL A 21 8.34 2.29 14.14
N LEU A 22 7.14 2.05 13.62
CA LEU A 22 6.87 1.09 12.56
C LEU A 22 6.01 1.76 11.49
N PHE A 23 6.38 1.55 10.22
CA PHE A 23 5.48 1.78 9.10
C PHE A 23 4.71 0.48 8.85
N ASP A 24 3.38 0.53 8.99
CA ASP A 24 2.52 -0.65 8.90
C ASP A 24 1.24 -0.34 8.10
N SER A 25 0.52 -1.40 7.74
CA SER A 25 -0.82 -1.29 7.16
C SER A 25 -1.88 -1.05 8.23
N LEU A 26 -2.96 -0.34 7.87
CA LEU A 26 -4.05 -0.06 8.81
C LEU A 26 -4.69 -1.33 9.41
N PRO A 27 -4.95 -2.42 8.67
CA PRO A 27 -5.59 -3.61 9.23
C PRO A 27 -4.77 -4.29 10.33
N THR A 28 -3.45 -4.28 10.21
CA THR A 28 -2.54 -4.89 11.18
C THR A 28 -2.28 -3.97 12.36
N GLY A 29 -2.12 -2.65 12.13
CA GLY A 29 -1.82 -1.70 13.19
C GLY A 29 -3.03 -1.27 14.04
N MET A 30 -4.18 -1.00 13.40
CA MET A 30 -5.34 -0.39 14.07
C MET A 30 -5.92 -1.20 15.24
N PRO A 31 -5.94 -2.55 15.23
CA PRO A 31 -6.34 -3.31 16.41
C PRO A 31 -5.52 -2.98 17.67
N HIS A 32 -4.21 -2.73 17.52
CA HIS A 32 -3.32 -2.38 18.63
C HIS A 32 -3.46 -0.92 19.07
N VAL A 33 -3.82 -0.04 18.14
CA VAL A 33 -4.15 1.36 18.44
C VAL A 33 -5.47 1.45 19.20
N LYS A 34 -6.50 0.74 18.73
CA LYS A 34 -7.82 0.67 19.38
C LYS A 34 -7.72 0.04 20.77
N SER A 35 -6.80 -0.89 21.00
CA SER A 35 -6.55 -1.47 22.33
C SER A 35 -5.68 -0.58 23.23
N GLY A 36 -5.25 0.61 22.78
CA GLY A 36 -4.40 1.52 23.54
C GLY A 36 -2.94 1.07 23.72
N ARG A 37 -2.51 -0.01 23.05
CA ARG A 37 -1.14 -0.53 23.16
C ARG A 37 -0.16 0.25 22.29
N LEU A 38 -0.65 0.81 21.18
CA LEU A 38 0.13 1.61 20.24
C LEU A 38 -0.59 2.93 19.96
N ARG A 39 0.16 3.90 19.44
CA ARG A 39 -0.38 5.18 18.96
C ARG A 39 -0.10 5.31 17.46
N ALA A 40 -1.16 5.45 16.66
CA ALA A 40 -1.02 5.84 15.26
C ALA A 40 -0.66 7.33 15.16
N LEU A 41 0.28 7.67 14.28
CA LEU A 41 0.79 9.03 14.13
C LEU A 41 0.20 9.73 12.89
N ALA A 42 0.21 9.06 11.74
CA ALA A 42 -0.28 9.58 10.47
C ALA A 42 -0.51 8.43 9.49
N VAL A 43 -1.25 8.70 8.41
CA VAL A 43 -1.30 7.83 7.22
C VAL A 43 -0.33 8.31 6.14
N THR A 44 0.19 7.37 5.35
CA THR A 44 1.15 7.65 4.26
C THR A 44 0.48 7.94 2.92
N SER A 45 -0.84 7.82 2.84
CA SER A 45 -1.64 8.15 1.66
C SER A 45 -1.73 9.65 1.43
N ALA A 46 -1.94 10.04 0.17
CA ALA A 46 -2.09 11.45 -0.22
C ALA A 46 -3.32 12.13 0.40
N LYS A 47 -4.32 11.35 0.79
CA LYS A 47 -5.54 11.76 1.48
C LYS A 47 -5.76 10.90 2.72
N ARG A 48 -6.52 11.39 3.69
CA ARG A 48 -6.90 10.61 4.86
C ARG A 48 -7.67 9.36 4.44
N SER A 49 -7.44 8.25 5.15
CA SER A 49 -8.14 6.99 4.90
C SER A 49 -9.53 7.03 5.53
N ALA A 50 -10.54 6.48 4.83
CA ALA A 50 -11.87 6.30 5.39
C ALA A 50 -11.89 5.34 6.61
N LEU A 51 -10.86 4.50 6.76
CA LEU A 51 -10.73 3.60 7.91
C LEU A 51 -10.11 4.25 9.14
N ALA A 52 -9.47 5.40 8.98
CA ALA A 52 -8.86 6.17 10.05
C ALA A 52 -8.92 7.69 9.74
N PRO A 53 -10.13 8.26 9.59
CA PRO A 53 -10.32 9.65 9.16
C PRO A 53 -9.79 10.68 10.17
N GLU A 54 -9.61 10.28 11.42
CA GLU A 54 -9.00 11.07 12.49
C GLU A 54 -7.49 11.27 12.30
N LEU A 55 -6.82 10.35 11.59
CA LEU A 55 -5.38 10.43 11.38
C LEU A 55 -5.04 11.44 10.28
N PRO A 56 -4.10 12.37 10.51
CA PRO A 56 -3.63 13.24 9.46
C PRO A 56 -2.81 12.44 8.44
N THR A 57 -2.68 12.98 7.23
CA THR A 57 -1.66 12.48 6.30
C THR A 57 -0.27 12.96 6.72
N LEU A 58 0.80 12.30 6.24
CA LEU A 58 2.15 12.84 6.42
C LEU A 58 2.33 14.22 5.75
N ALA A 59 1.61 14.47 4.64
CA ALA A 59 1.61 15.77 3.98
C ALA A 59 1.00 16.88 4.86
N GLU A 60 -0.11 16.59 5.55
CA GLU A 60 -0.72 17.48 6.55
C GLU A 60 0.16 17.65 7.80
N SER A 61 1.03 16.67 8.07
CA SER A 61 1.89 16.62 9.27
C SER A 61 3.28 17.22 9.06
N GLY A 62 3.47 18.01 7.99
CA GLY A 62 4.72 18.74 7.75
C GLY A 62 5.65 18.13 6.70
N LEU A 63 5.20 17.15 5.90
CA LEU A 63 5.94 16.63 4.74
C LEU A 63 5.15 16.84 3.42
N PRO A 64 5.00 18.09 2.93
CA PRO A 64 4.21 18.37 1.73
C PRO A 64 4.63 17.51 0.53
N GLY A 65 3.64 16.98 -0.19
CA GLY A 65 3.87 16.11 -1.34
C GLY A 65 4.23 14.66 -1.00
N PHE A 66 4.37 14.29 0.29
CA PHE A 66 4.58 12.92 0.68
C PHE A 66 3.35 12.06 0.35
N SER A 67 3.59 10.99 -0.42
CA SER A 67 2.63 9.90 -0.60
C SER A 67 3.38 8.60 -0.87
N SER A 68 3.14 7.59 -0.06
CA SER A 68 3.67 6.25 -0.24
C SER A 68 2.59 5.25 0.14
N VAL A 69 1.96 4.66 -0.86
CA VAL A 69 0.92 3.64 -0.69
C VAL A 69 1.34 2.38 -1.40
N THR A 70 1.00 1.24 -0.80
CA THR A 70 1.18 -0.06 -1.44
C THR A 70 0.00 -0.30 -2.39
N TRP A 71 0.30 -0.58 -3.65
CA TRP A 71 -0.69 -0.97 -4.65
C TRP A 71 -0.47 -2.43 -5.05
N PHE A 72 -1.55 -3.08 -5.52
CA PHE A 72 -1.54 -4.45 -5.99
C PHE A 72 -2.04 -4.52 -7.43
N GLY A 73 -1.54 -5.47 -8.19
CA GLY A 73 -1.96 -5.66 -9.58
C GLY A 73 -1.73 -7.08 -10.07
N VAL A 74 -2.36 -7.41 -11.20
CA VAL A 74 -2.27 -8.72 -11.85
C VAL A 74 -1.32 -8.62 -13.04
N TYR A 75 -0.35 -9.52 -13.09
CA TYR A 75 0.63 -9.62 -14.17
C TYR A 75 0.41 -10.89 -14.98
N LEU A 76 0.75 -10.81 -16.25
CA LEU A 76 0.81 -11.96 -17.16
C LEU A 76 2.26 -12.13 -17.65
N PRO A 77 2.65 -13.33 -18.09
CA PRO A 77 3.95 -13.55 -18.69
C PRO A 77 4.24 -12.58 -19.85
N ALA A 78 5.51 -12.22 -20.03
CA ALA A 78 5.93 -11.42 -21.17
C ALA A 78 5.52 -12.10 -22.49
N GLY A 79 4.99 -11.32 -23.43
CA GLY A 79 4.50 -11.84 -24.71
C GLY A 79 3.11 -12.50 -24.66
N ALA A 80 2.38 -12.40 -23.55
CA ALA A 80 0.99 -12.88 -23.48
C ALA A 80 0.16 -12.31 -24.65
N PRO A 81 -0.66 -13.13 -25.35
CA PRO A 81 -1.46 -12.66 -26.48
C PRO A 81 -2.40 -11.51 -26.08
N PRO A 82 -2.58 -10.46 -26.90
CA PRO A 82 -3.45 -9.32 -26.57
C PRO A 82 -4.87 -9.74 -26.15
N ALA A 83 -5.43 -10.75 -26.81
CA ALA A 83 -6.75 -11.27 -26.48
C ALA A 83 -6.82 -11.87 -25.05
N LEU A 84 -5.73 -12.46 -24.55
CA LEU A 84 -5.65 -12.98 -23.18
C LEU A 84 -5.57 -11.82 -22.18
N VAL A 85 -4.75 -10.81 -22.48
CA VAL A 85 -4.64 -9.59 -21.65
C VAL A 85 -6.00 -8.93 -21.49
N GLU A 86 -6.71 -8.72 -22.59
CA GLU A 86 -8.05 -8.12 -22.57
C GLU A 86 -9.07 -8.97 -21.80
N ARG A 87 -9.05 -10.29 -21.98
CA ARG A 87 -9.95 -11.20 -21.25
C ARG A 87 -9.71 -11.13 -19.74
N VAL A 88 -8.45 -11.18 -19.30
CA VAL A 88 -8.09 -11.11 -17.87
C VAL A 88 -8.42 -9.73 -17.32
N HIS A 89 -8.09 -8.66 -18.05
CA HIS A 89 -8.41 -7.30 -17.66
C HIS A 89 -9.92 -7.10 -17.46
N LYS A 90 -10.74 -7.54 -18.42
CA LYS A 90 -12.21 -7.46 -18.32
C LYS A 90 -12.75 -8.23 -17.11
N ALA A 91 -12.21 -9.43 -16.84
CA ALA A 91 -12.59 -10.23 -15.68
C ALA A 91 -12.21 -9.55 -14.37
N PHE A 92 -11.00 -9.00 -14.28
CA PHE A 92 -10.51 -8.26 -13.11
C PHE A 92 -11.35 -7.02 -12.84
N THR A 93 -11.60 -6.19 -13.86
CA THR A 93 -12.43 -4.98 -13.75
C THR A 93 -13.84 -5.32 -13.29
N LYS A 94 -14.43 -6.39 -13.82
CA LYS A 94 -15.75 -6.86 -13.35
C LYS A 94 -15.71 -7.31 -11.88
N ALA A 95 -14.65 -8.01 -11.46
CA ALA A 95 -14.50 -8.44 -10.08
C ALA A 95 -14.35 -7.26 -9.11
N MET A 96 -13.60 -6.22 -9.49
CA MET A 96 -13.43 -5.00 -8.66
C MET A 96 -14.72 -4.19 -8.49
N GLN A 97 -15.75 -4.45 -9.31
CA GLN A 97 -17.07 -3.84 -9.19
C GLN A 97 -18.03 -4.68 -8.31
N SER A 98 -17.63 -5.89 -7.89
CA SER A 98 -18.47 -6.73 -7.03
C SER A 98 -18.54 -6.14 -5.62
N PRO A 99 -19.73 -5.93 -5.04
CA PRO A 99 -19.88 -5.48 -3.66
C PRO A 99 -19.15 -6.38 -2.67
N GLU A 100 -19.18 -7.70 -2.87
CA GLU A 100 -18.48 -8.67 -2.01
C GLU A 100 -16.96 -8.44 -2.00
N VAL A 101 -16.40 -8.13 -3.17
CA VAL A 101 -14.96 -7.85 -3.31
C VAL A 101 -14.63 -6.52 -2.67
N ILE A 102 -15.42 -5.48 -2.93
CA ILE A 102 -15.24 -4.15 -2.34
C ILE A 102 -15.29 -4.24 -0.81
N ASP A 103 -16.28 -4.93 -0.25
CA ASP A 103 -16.42 -5.11 1.19
C ASP A 103 -15.26 -5.90 1.80
N SER A 104 -14.76 -6.91 1.09
CA SER A 104 -13.61 -7.70 1.53
C SER A 104 -12.32 -6.88 1.52
N LEU A 105 -12.09 -6.09 0.46
CA LEU A 105 -10.95 -5.17 0.37
C LEU A 105 -11.01 -4.09 1.45
N ALA A 106 -12.20 -3.54 1.71
CA ALA A 106 -12.39 -2.53 2.76
C ALA A 106 -12.01 -3.06 4.16
N LYS A 107 -12.32 -4.32 4.48
CA LYS A 107 -11.87 -4.96 5.75
C LYS A 107 -10.34 -5.07 5.83
N LEU A 108 -9.67 -5.17 4.69
CA LEU A 108 -8.22 -5.21 4.55
C LEU A 108 -7.61 -3.82 4.31
N GLY A 109 -8.39 -2.74 4.42
CA GLY A 109 -7.91 -1.37 4.17
C GLY A 109 -7.31 -1.15 2.80
N VAL A 110 -7.75 -1.94 1.83
CA VAL A 110 -7.41 -1.79 0.42
C VAL A 110 -8.57 -1.09 -0.25
N GLU A 111 -8.26 -0.03 -0.98
CA GLU A 111 -9.23 0.59 -1.89
C GLU A 111 -9.29 -0.22 -3.18
N PRO A 112 -10.48 -0.48 -3.73
CA PRO A 112 -10.61 -1.11 -5.05
C PRO A 112 -9.83 -0.32 -6.10
N ALA A 113 -9.14 -1.03 -6.99
CA ALA A 113 -8.38 -0.39 -8.06
C ALA A 113 -9.28 0.53 -8.90
N ALA A 114 -8.82 1.75 -9.12
CA ALA A 114 -9.53 2.68 -10.00
C ALA A 114 -9.62 2.09 -11.43
N PRO A 115 -10.73 2.35 -12.15
CA PRO A 115 -10.85 1.94 -13.55
C PRO A 115 -9.64 2.45 -14.35
N SER A 116 -8.95 1.53 -15.02
CA SER A 116 -7.79 1.82 -15.85
C SER A 116 -7.70 0.81 -16.98
N THR A 117 -6.94 1.10 -18.03
CA THR A 117 -6.60 0.14 -19.10
C THR A 117 -5.31 -0.60 -18.76
N PRO A 118 -5.02 -1.76 -19.39
CA PRO A 118 -3.73 -2.43 -19.23
C PRO A 118 -2.53 -1.52 -19.54
N ALA A 119 -2.66 -0.64 -20.54
CA ALA A 119 -1.63 0.33 -20.89
C ALA A 119 -1.42 1.40 -19.80
N GLN A 120 -2.50 1.90 -19.21
CA GLN A 120 -2.44 2.86 -18.09
C GLN A 120 -1.81 2.21 -16.85
N PHE A 121 -2.17 0.97 -16.54
CA PHE A 121 -1.54 0.22 -15.46
C PHE A 121 -0.05 0.05 -15.70
N ASN A 122 0.37 -0.36 -16.90
CA ASN A 122 1.80 -0.46 -17.24
C ASN A 122 2.52 0.89 -17.08
N ALA A 123 1.92 2.00 -17.52
CA ALA A 123 2.51 3.34 -17.35
C ALA A 123 2.70 3.71 -15.87
N MET A 124 1.72 3.39 -15.01
CA MET A 124 1.84 3.58 -13.56
C MET A 124 3.00 2.76 -12.97
N VAL A 125 3.11 1.48 -13.35
CA VAL A 125 4.20 0.60 -12.90
C VAL A 125 5.57 1.16 -13.29
N GLN A 126 5.72 1.62 -14.53
CA GLN A 126 6.99 2.23 -15.00
C GLN A 126 7.33 3.51 -14.24
N ALA A 127 6.33 4.38 -14.01
CA ALA A 127 6.53 5.62 -13.25
C ALA A 127 6.93 5.34 -11.79
N ASP A 128 6.28 4.37 -11.13
CA ASP A 128 6.59 4.01 -9.75
C ASP A 128 7.96 3.32 -9.66
N SER A 129 8.28 2.43 -10.59
CA SER A 129 9.60 1.80 -10.68
C SER A 129 10.72 2.84 -10.85
N ALA A 130 10.54 3.82 -11.73
CA ALA A 130 11.51 4.90 -11.92
C ALA A 130 11.66 5.76 -10.66
N ARG A 131 10.54 6.09 -9.99
CA ARG A 131 10.53 6.83 -8.73
C ARG A 131 11.34 6.09 -7.66
N TRP A 132 11.06 4.81 -7.42
CA TRP A 132 11.77 4.03 -6.39
C TRP A 132 13.22 3.77 -6.76
N ALA A 133 13.54 3.53 -8.03
CA ALA A 133 14.92 3.40 -8.48
C ALA A 133 15.73 4.67 -8.18
N ASN A 134 15.15 5.85 -8.33
CA ASN A 134 15.79 7.11 -7.97
C ASN A 134 16.04 7.19 -6.45
N VAL A 135 15.03 6.91 -5.61
CA VAL A 135 15.16 6.89 -4.14
C VAL A 135 16.26 5.92 -3.70
N ILE A 136 16.26 4.70 -4.23
CA ILE A 136 17.25 3.66 -3.91
C ILE A 136 18.67 4.16 -4.23
N LYS A 137 18.88 4.72 -5.43
CA LYS A 137 20.19 5.24 -5.86
C LYS A 137 20.65 6.43 -5.01
N GLN A 138 19.76 7.40 -4.77
CA GLN A 138 20.07 8.59 -3.99
C GLN A 138 20.49 8.26 -2.55
N HIS A 139 19.86 7.25 -1.96
CA HIS A 139 20.12 6.84 -0.58
C HIS A 139 21.04 5.62 -0.43
N LYS A 140 21.62 5.13 -1.54
CA LYS A 140 22.52 3.97 -1.58
C LYS A 140 21.95 2.75 -0.85
N ILE A 141 20.65 2.51 -1.03
CA ILE A 141 19.96 1.39 -0.39
C ILE A 141 20.39 0.10 -1.09
N THR A 142 20.86 -0.88 -0.32
CA THR A 142 21.26 -2.21 -0.81
C THR A 142 20.40 -3.28 -0.16
N LEU A 143 20.17 -4.37 -0.88
CA LEU A 143 19.67 -5.61 -0.30
C LEU A 143 20.89 -6.29 0.32
N GLU A 144 20.88 -6.49 1.64
CA GLU A 144 21.90 -7.29 2.33
C GLU A 144 21.82 -8.77 1.89
#